data_AF-A0A6A4XRH2-F1
#
_entry.id   AF-A0A6A4XRH2-F1
#
_cell.length_a   1.000
_cell.length_b   1.000
_cell.length_c   1.000
_cell.angle_alpha   90.00
_cell.angle_beta   90.00
_cell.angle_gamma   90.00
#
_symmetry.space_group_name_H-M   'P 1'
#
loop_
_entity.id
_entity.type
_entity.pdbx_description
1 polymer ?
#
loop_
_entity_poly.entity_id
_entity_poly.type
_entity_poly.pdbx_seq_one_letter_code
_entity_poly.pdbx_strand_id
1 'polypeptide(L)'
;TNSHRYILSQLSSSHDVTFVQETRFRTPSLHDKVAYHWNRITNHEGLLFFEPPLYPDVPTSPATGGLATLIHPHSPLKDATEFPHENPTLRGRYLQIRCTLGALTIVLHNVYAPVACTDRAAFFDALPRDFPPHFLHIAGGDFNCILNKDLDSQSPSAVTMAGSHELTAWMHDLGISQTGQSARLRLFFLALGTLDALACDSSAHIPQADHVGCQIITKRQSTRHGSGPWKAPPWLLKLPRAAEIIHGCLDRFLDKSPSFRNLAKAYDTLVSDIRKQLKEFHTQQVDKQQLPMKKLAFEIAALLQVPNMRQDPVLVGRVRELQQQIEKLQMAQREFRQEQAFQLHLYKAERSSKFHFMSPVPSPLKNNLQGDGKLRWQLGDDPQRHLRRARGLLLRSVCSPVD
;
A
#
# COMPACT_ATOMS: atom_id res chain seq x y z
N THR A 1 30.37 -14.10 2.19
CA THR A 1 29.24 -14.25 1.23
C THR A 1 28.30 -13.07 1.36
N ASN A 2 27.78 -12.55 0.25
CA ASN A 2 27.10 -11.25 0.13
C ASN A 2 25.62 -11.28 0.61
N SER A 3 25.35 -11.72 1.83
CA SER A 3 23.97 -11.82 2.36
C SER A 3 23.21 -10.49 2.29
N HIS A 4 23.86 -9.37 2.65
CA HIS A 4 23.24 -8.04 2.54
C HIS A 4 22.88 -7.66 1.10
N ARG A 5 23.69 -8.01 0.08
CA ARG A 5 23.32 -7.72 -1.32
C ARG A 5 22.09 -8.52 -1.76
N TYR A 6 21.95 -9.76 -1.28
CA TYR A 6 20.77 -10.56 -1.56
C TYR A 6 19.53 -9.90 -0.94
N ILE A 7 19.59 -9.54 0.34
CA ILE A 7 18.52 -8.84 1.04
C ILE A 7 18.14 -7.56 0.29
N LEU A 8 19.10 -6.70 -0.05
CA LEU A 8 18.83 -5.43 -0.73
C LEU A 8 18.23 -5.62 -2.13
N SER A 9 18.79 -6.53 -2.94
CA SER A 9 18.45 -6.64 -4.36
C SER A 9 17.25 -7.55 -4.67
N GLN A 10 16.96 -8.52 -3.80
CA GLN A 10 15.87 -9.48 -4.02
C GLN A 10 14.67 -9.22 -3.10
N LEU A 11 14.94 -8.85 -1.84
CA LEU A 11 13.87 -8.62 -0.85
C LEU A 11 13.49 -7.14 -0.81
N SER A 12 14.44 -6.25 -0.49
CA SER A 12 14.12 -4.84 -0.24
C SER A 12 13.70 -4.07 -1.50
N SER A 13 14.19 -4.45 -2.68
CA SER A 13 13.82 -3.83 -3.97
C SER A 13 12.40 -4.17 -4.43
N SER A 14 11.81 -5.25 -3.90
CA SER A 14 10.51 -5.78 -4.32
C SER A 14 9.39 -5.48 -3.31
N HIS A 15 9.70 -4.81 -2.20
CA HIS A 15 8.77 -4.50 -1.12
C HIS A 15 8.76 -3.00 -0.82
N ASP A 16 7.61 -2.47 -0.38
CA ASP A 16 7.49 -1.06 0.02
C ASP A 16 8.31 -0.73 1.28
N VAL A 17 8.31 -1.66 2.24
CA VAL A 17 9.04 -1.58 3.51
C VAL A 17 9.68 -2.93 3.79
N THR A 18 10.89 -2.94 4.33
CA THR A 18 11.57 -4.16 4.79
C THR A 18 12.17 -3.93 6.17
N PHE A 19 11.87 -4.84 7.11
CA PHE A 19 12.50 -4.90 8.42
C PHE A 19 13.56 -5.99 8.42
N VAL A 20 14.76 -5.66 8.86
CA VAL A 20 15.89 -6.58 9.00
C VAL A 20 16.35 -6.55 10.46
N GLN A 21 16.51 -7.73 11.04
CA GLN A 21 17.03 -7.92 12.40
C GLN A 21 18.40 -8.63 12.34
N GLU A 22 19.11 -8.62 13.48
CA GLU A 22 20.40 -9.27 13.63
C GLU A 22 21.45 -8.85 12.57
N THR A 23 21.52 -7.56 12.25
CA THR A 23 22.51 -7.08 11.27
C THR A 23 23.94 -7.39 11.71
N ARG A 24 24.20 -7.38 13.03
CA ARG A 24 25.46 -7.75 13.69
C ARG A 24 26.70 -7.13 13.01
N PHE A 25 26.54 -5.93 12.45
CA PHE A 25 27.63 -5.23 11.79
C PHE A 25 28.72 -4.90 12.80
N ARG A 26 29.91 -5.49 12.59
CA ARG A 26 31.04 -5.36 13.53
C ARG A 26 31.67 -3.96 13.53
N THR A 27 31.46 -3.20 12.46
CA THR A 27 32.04 -1.87 12.29
C THR A 27 31.01 -0.93 11.65
N PRO A 28 31.03 0.37 12.01
CA PRO A 28 30.19 1.38 11.36
C PRO A 28 30.35 1.43 9.84
N SER A 29 31.56 1.15 9.32
CA SER A 29 31.84 1.12 7.87
C SER A 29 31.00 0.11 7.08
N LEU A 30 30.44 -0.92 7.74
CA LEU A 30 29.50 -1.85 7.10
C LEU A 30 28.14 -1.20 6.86
N HIS A 31 27.73 -0.26 7.73
CA HIS A 31 26.50 0.52 7.54
C HIS A 31 26.64 1.37 6.28
N ASP A 32 27.77 2.07 6.13
CA ASP A 32 28.07 2.89 4.94
C ASP A 32 28.07 2.05 3.66
N LYS A 33 28.63 0.84 3.72
CA LYS A 33 28.65 -0.08 2.57
C LYS A 33 27.25 -0.53 2.15
N VAL A 34 26.37 -0.81 3.13
CA VAL A 34 24.98 -1.19 2.87
C VAL A 34 24.20 0.01 2.33
N ALA A 35 24.38 1.20 2.92
CA ALA A 35 23.78 2.44 2.43
C ALA A 35 24.20 2.77 1.00
N TYR A 36 25.50 2.63 0.69
CA TYR A 36 26.02 2.80 -0.67
C TYR A 36 25.34 1.87 -1.68
N HIS A 37 25.19 0.59 -1.32
CA HIS A 37 24.53 -0.39 -2.19
C HIS A 37 23.03 -0.11 -2.35
N TRP A 38 22.34 0.27 -1.28
CA TRP A 38 20.92 0.63 -1.32
C TRP A 38 20.66 1.86 -2.17
N ASN A 39 21.46 2.91 -1.98
CA ASN A 39 21.41 4.12 -2.79
C ASN A 39 21.61 3.82 -4.28
N ARG A 40 22.52 2.92 -4.63
CA ARG A 40 22.71 2.51 -6.03
C ARG A 40 21.52 1.75 -6.60
N ILE A 41 20.88 0.89 -5.81
CA ILE A 41 19.69 0.12 -6.24
C ILE A 41 18.48 1.04 -6.44
N THR A 42 18.32 2.02 -5.56
CA THR A 42 17.16 2.92 -5.52
C THR A 42 17.40 4.28 -6.18
N ASN A 43 18.54 4.45 -6.85
CA ASN A 43 18.97 5.71 -7.45
C ASN A 43 18.92 6.91 -6.47
N HIS A 44 19.37 6.68 -5.23
CA HIS A 44 19.41 7.64 -4.12
C HIS A 44 18.05 8.13 -3.59
N GLU A 45 16.95 7.53 -4.04
CA GLU A 45 15.60 7.91 -3.59
C GLU A 45 15.08 7.03 -2.44
N GLY A 46 15.76 5.91 -2.14
CA GLY A 46 15.35 4.98 -1.09
C GLY A 46 15.80 5.47 0.29
N LEU A 47 15.02 5.15 1.32
CA LEU A 47 15.36 5.47 2.70
C LEU A 47 15.87 4.23 3.43
N LEU A 48 16.82 4.44 4.33
CA LEU A 48 17.48 3.40 5.12
C LEU A 48 17.80 3.96 6.50
N PHE A 49 17.32 3.26 7.52
CA PHE A 49 17.51 3.61 8.93
C PHE A 49 18.17 2.44 9.65
N PHE A 50 19.03 2.72 10.64
CA PHE A 50 19.78 1.71 11.37
C PHE A 50 19.65 1.92 12.88
N GLU A 51 19.42 0.83 13.61
CA GLU A 51 19.77 0.75 15.03
C GLU A 51 21.11 -0.01 15.11
N PRO A 52 22.20 0.62 15.59
CA PRO A 52 23.49 -0.05 15.71
C PRO A 52 23.43 -1.26 16.64
N PRO A 53 24.17 -2.35 16.35
CA PRO A 53 24.25 -3.47 17.27
C PRO A 53 24.95 -3.07 18.58
N LEU A 54 24.76 -3.90 19.59
CA LEU A 54 25.58 -3.85 20.79
C LEU A 54 26.97 -4.38 20.43
N TYR A 55 27.92 -3.45 20.33
CA TYR A 55 29.33 -3.78 20.14
C TYR A 55 29.88 -4.41 21.42
N PRO A 56 30.67 -5.48 21.31
CA PRO A 56 31.27 -6.10 22.47
C PRO A 56 32.44 -5.25 22.99
N ASP A 57 32.65 -5.27 24.30
CA ASP A 57 33.84 -4.68 24.92
C ASP A 57 35.13 -5.41 24.51
N VAL A 58 35.00 -6.71 24.17
CA VAL A 58 36.11 -7.56 23.72
C VAL A 58 36.08 -7.68 22.19
N PRO A 59 37.13 -7.25 21.46
CA PRO A 59 37.16 -7.20 19.99
C PRO A 59 36.92 -8.55 19.28
N THR A 60 37.16 -9.67 19.95
CA THR A 60 36.99 -11.02 19.40
C THR A 60 35.56 -11.57 19.56
N SER A 61 34.73 -10.93 20.38
CA SER A 61 33.35 -11.35 20.58
C SER A 61 32.46 -10.90 19.42
N PRO A 62 31.36 -11.61 19.13
CA PRO A 62 30.40 -11.16 18.13
C PRO A 62 29.58 -9.97 18.64
N ALA A 63 29.30 -9.00 17.76
CA ALA A 63 28.28 -7.99 18.03
C ALA A 63 26.89 -8.65 18.11
N THR A 64 26.01 -8.11 18.95
CA THR A 64 24.66 -8.65 19.16
C THR A 64 23.58 -7.65 18.78
N GLY A 65 22.48 -8.14 18.21
CA GLY A 65 21.40 -7.29 17.70
C GLY A 65 21.77 -6.52 16.44
N GLY A 66 21.30 -5.28 16.37
CA GLY A 66 21.38 -4.39 15.24
C GLY A 66 20.19 -4.59 14.29
N LEU A 67 19.59 -3.49 13.87
CA LEU A 67 18.40 -3.48 13.00
C LEU A 67 18.63 -2.61 11.78
N ALA A 68 17.90 -2.90 10.71
CA ALA A 68 17.74 -2.00 9.59
C ALA A 68 16.29 -1.95 9.13
N THR A 69 15.80 -0.76 8.81
CA THR A 69 14.51 -0.57 8.14
C THR A 69 14.73 0.15 6.83
N LEU A 70 14.26 -0.46 5.74
CA LEU A 70 14.36 0.07 4.39
C LEU A 70 12.98 0.46 3.90
N ILE A 71 12.88 1.62 3.24
CA ILE A 71 11.66 2.08 2.57
C ILE A 71 12.00 2.33 1.11
N HIS A 72 11.35 1.60 0.22
CA HIS A 72 11.58 1.69 -1.22
C HIS A 72 10.99 2.99 -1.79
N PRO A 73 11.59 3.64 -2.81
CA PRO A 73 11.04 4.86 -3.42
C PRO A 73 9.59 4.77 -3.89
N HIS A 74 9.21 3.59 -4.40
CA HIS A 74 7.84 3.30 -4.84
C HIS A 74 6.83 3.15 -3.71
N SER A 75 7.30 3.06 -2.45
CA SER A 75 6.43 3.00 -1.29
C SER A 75 5.48 4.21 -1.27
N PRO A 76 4.20 4.00 -0.93
CA PRO A 76 3.27 5.10 -0.76
C PRO A 76 3.57 5.90 0.53
N LEU A 77 4.45 5.40 1.40
CA LEU A 77 4.88 6.10 2.61
C LEU A 77 5.76 7.30 2.25
N LYS A 78 5.52 8.41 2.94
CA LYS A 78 6.27 9.66 2.80
C LYS A 78 6.74 10.17 4.17
N ASP A 79 7.61 11.17 4.15
CA ASP A 79 8.08 11.89 5.35
C ASP A 79 8.60 10.98 6.46
N ALA A 80 9.29 9.89 6.09
CA ALA A 80 9.78 8.93 7.05
C ALA A 80 10.92 9.52 7.86
N THR A 81 10.77 9.49 9.18
CA THR A 81 11.70 10.07 10.16
C THR A 81 11.92 9.07 11.29
N GLU A 82 13.17 8.86 11.66
CA GLU A 82 13.53 8.05 12.82
C GLU A 82 13.15 8.78 14.11
N PHE A 83 12.62 8.03 15.08
CA PHE A 83 12.37 8.51 16.43
C PHE A 83 13.34 7.79 17.39
N PRO A 84 14.40 8.46 17.85
CA PRO A 84 15.38 7.83 18.73
C PRO A 84 14.77 7.56 20.10
N HIS A 85 15.35 6.58 20.80
CA HIS A 85 15.04 6.26 22.18
C HIS A 85 16.33 6.22 22.99
N GLU A 86 16.25 6.55 24.28
CA GLU A 86 17.40 6.52 25.20
C GLU A 86 17.36 5.30 26.13
N ASN A 87 16.38 4.40 25.95
CA ASN A 87 16.17 3.28 26.85
C ASN A 87 17.25 2.20 26.63
N PRO A 88 18.11 1.92 27.63
CA PRO A 88 19.19 0.94 27.48
C PRO A 88 18.68 -0.47 27.13
N THR A 89 17.48 -0.84 27.60
CA THR A 89 16.85 -2.14 27.34
C THR A 89 16.51 -2.33 25.86
N LEU A 90 16.24 -1.23 25.15
CA LEU A 90 15.84 -1.24 23.74
C LEU A 90 17.03 -1.13 22.77
N ARG A 91 18.21 -0.77 23.27
CA ARG A 91 19.41 -0.53 22.47
C ARG A 91 19.82 -1.77 21.67
N GLY A 92 20.11 -1.58 20.39
CA GLY A 92 20.45 -2.65 19.45
C GLY A 92 19.27 -3.55 19.07
N ARG A 93 18.05 -3.24 19.52
CA ARG A 93 16.91 -4.17 19.53
C ARG A 93 15.58 -3.55 19.13
N TYR A 94 15.48 -2.23 19.06
CA TYR A 94 14.26 -1.53 18.67
C TYR A 94 14.59 -0.33 17.78
N LEU A 95 13.87 -0.20 16.66
CA LEU A 95 13.97 0.92 15.74
C LEU A 95 12.56 1.41 15.39
N GLN A 96 12.31 2.70 15.65
CA GLN A 96 11.03 3.35 15.42
C GLN A 96 11.15 4.39 14.30
N ILE A 97 10.25 4.29 13.32
CA ILE A 97 10.18 5.26 12.21
C ILE A 97 8.75 5.74 12.07
N ARG A 98 8.56 7.06 12.05
CA ARG A 98 7.28 7.68 11.78
C ARG A 98 7.23 8.13 10.33
N CYS A 99 6.15 7.82 9.63
CA CYS A 99 5.92 8.21 8.24
C CYS A 99 4.44 8.58 8.01
N THR A 100 4.13 9.05 6.80
CA THR A 100 2.79 9.46 6.40
C THR A 100 2.27 8.60 5.24
N LEU A 101 0.97 8.31 5.26
CA LEU A 101 0.23 7.71 4.15
C LEU A 101 -1.01 8.56 3.87
N GLY A 102 -0.88 9.50 2.93
CA GLY A 102 -1.90 10.54 2.75
C GLY A 102 -2.01 11.40 4.02
N ALA A 103 -3.20 11.45 4.62
CA ALA A 103 -3.43 12.17 5.88
C ALA A 103 -3.17 11.34 7.14
N LEU A 104 -2.81 10.06 7.01
CA LEU A 104 -2.60 9.15 8.13
C LEU A 104 -1.14 9.17 8.55
N THR A 105 -0.90 9.18 9.86
CA THR A 105 0.42 8.93 10.42
C THR A 105 0.57 7.44 10.72
N ILE A 106 1.66 6.86 10.23
CA ILE A 106 2.02 5.47 10.45
C ILE A 106 3.33 5.42 11.23
N VAL A 107 3.38 4.58 12.27
CA VAL A 107 4.59 4.28 13.04
C VAL A 107 5.02 2.87 12.70
N LEU A 108 6.24 2.73 12.18
CA LEU A 108 6.88 1.46 11.89
C LEU A 108 7.74 1.07 13.10
N HIS A 109 7.54 -0.14 13.60
CA HIS A 109 8.26 -0.73 14.73
C HIS A 109 9.03 -1.96 14.24
N ASN A 110 10.35 -1.84 14.14
CA ASN A 110 11.24 -2.97 13.88
C ASN A 110 11.78 -3.48 15.23
N VAL A 111 11.45 -4.73 15.58
CA VAL A 111 11.67 -5.29 16.92
C VAL A 111 12.56 -6.53 16.83
N TYR A 112 13.58 -6.61 17.69
CA TYR A 112 14.39 -7.80 17.92
C TYR A 112 14.50 -8.10 19.42
N ALA A 113 13.56 -8.91 19.91
CA ALA A 113 13.48 -9.22 21.33
C ALA A 113 14.66 -10.09 21.79
N PRO A 114 15.04 -10.04 23.08
CA PRO A 114 16.10 -10.88 23.64
C PRO A 114 15.88 -12.39 23.42
N VAL A 115 16.97 -13.09 23.10
CA VAL A 115 16.97 -14.56 23.04
C VAL A 115 16.79 -15.14 24.43
N ALA A 116 17.42 -14.54 25.44
CA ALA A 116 17.26 -14.91 26.84
C ALA A 116 15.82 -14.65 27.30
N CYS A 117 15.13 -15.72 27.67
CA CYS A 117 13.71 -15.66 28.04
C CYS A 117 13.43 -14.79 29.28
N THR A 118 14.41 -14.67 30.19
CA THR A 118 14.33 -13.86 31.41
C THR A 118 14.21 -12.36 31.13
N ASP A 119 14.72 -11.91 29.99
CA ASP A 119 14.85 -10.48 29.70
C ASP A 119 13.67 -9.96 28.85
N ARG A 120 12.86 -10.85 28.29
CA ARG A 120 11.80 -10.51 27.33
C ARG A 120 10.68 -9.69 27.94
N ALA A 121 10.24 -10.02 29.16
CA ALA A 121 9.16 -9.29 29.83
C ALA A 121 9.56 -7.82 30.01
N ALA A 122 10.72 -7.57 30.65
CA ALA A 122 11.25 -6.21 30.83
C ALA A 122 11.49 -5.49 29.49
N PHE A 123 11.91 -6.20 28.45
CA PHE A 123 12.06 -5.65 27.11
C PHE A 123 10.73 -5.19 26.50
N PHE A 124 9.69 -6.02 26.54
CA PHE A 124 8.37 -5.64 26.01
C PHE A 124 7.69 -4.56 26.85
N ASP A 125 7.90 -4.55 28.16
CA ASP A 125 7.46 -3.45 29.04
C ASP A 125 8.17 -2.13 28.73
N ALA A 126 9.42 -2.17 28.26
CA ALA A 126 10.16 -0.98 27.87
C ALA A 126 9.68 -0.35 26.54
N LEU A 127 8.92 -1.07 25.72
CA LEU A 127 8.47 -0.57 24.41
C LEU A 127 7.55 0.65 24.56
N PRO A 128 7.64 1.64 23.65
CA PRO A 128 6.81 2.84 23.74
C PRO A 128 5.34 2.52 23.50
N ARG A 129 4.47 3.21 24.25
CA ARG A 129 3.01 3.09 24.22
C ARG A 129 2.29 4.44 24.07
N ASP A 130 2.97 5.52 24.44
CA ASP A 130 2.40 6.87 24.42
C ASP A 130 2.40 7.42 22.99
N PHE A 131 1.33 7.13 22.26
CA PHE A 131 1.09 7.63 20.91
C PHE A 131 -0.29 8.27 20.81
N PRO A 132 -0.45 9.29 19.95
CA PRO A 132 -1.78 9.82 19.65
C PRO A 132 -2.71 8.70 19.14
N PRO A 133 -3.98 8.65 19.58
CA PRO A 133 -4.88 7.51 19.32
C PRO A 133 -5.27 7.33 17.84
N HIS A 134 -4.93 8.29 16.98
CA HIS A 134 -5.20 8.25 15.53
C HIS A 134 -4.00 7.78 14.71
N PHE A 135 -2.86 7.50 15.36
CA PHE A 135 -1.70 6.92 14.69
C PHE A 135 -1.98 5.45 14.40
N LEU A 136 -1.50 4.98 13.25
CA LEU A 136 -1.52 3.57 12.88
C LEU A 136 -0.14 2.99 13.10
N HIS A 137 -0.07 1.74 13.50
CA HIS A 137 1.19 1.07 13.83
C HIS A 137 1.43 -0.12 12.91
N ILE A 138 2.66 -0.35 12.49
CA ILE A 138 3.08 -1.58 11.80
C ILE A 138 4.30 -2.09 12.54
N ALA A 139 4.15 -3.22 13.22
CA ALA A 139 5.21 -3.85 13.98
C ALA A 139 5.64 -5.17 13.33
N GLY A 140 6.95 -5.41 13.29
CA GLY A 140 7.48 -6.66 12.79
C GLY A 140 8.91 -6.89 13.23
N GLY A 141 9.33 -8.15 13.14
CA GLY A 141 10.67 -8.60 13.47
C GLY A 141 10.65 -9.90 14.25
N ASP A 142 11.74 -10.20 14.94
CA ASP A 142 11.86 -11.44 15.73
C ASP A 142 11.57 -11.16 17.20
N PHE A 143 10.37 -11.54 17.62
CA PHE A 143 9.90 -11.39 18.99
C PHE A 143 10.46 -12.48 19.93
N ASN A 144 11.16 -13.49 19.42
CA ASN A 144 11.68 -14.62 20.19
C ASN A 144 10.64 -15.32 21.12
N CYS A 145 9.36 -15.03 20.95
CA CYS A 145 8.26 -15.47 21.79
C CYS A 145 7.11 -15.97 20.92
N ILE A 146 6.42 -17.00 21.39
CA ILE A 146 5.15 -17.46 20.81
C ILE A 146 3.98 -16.87 21.61
N LEU A 147 2.86 -16.61 20.93
CA LEU A 147 1.65 -16.08 21.56
C LEU A 147 0.57 -17.15 21.74
N ASN A 148 0.52 -18.10 20.81
CA ASN A 148 -0.44 -19.19 20.82
C ASN A 148 0.28 -20.55 20.85
N LYS A 149 0.10 -21.28 21.94
CA LYS A 149 0.74 -22.58 22.18
C LYS A 149 0.38 -23.62 21.12
N ASP A 150 -0.82 -23.56 20.57
CA ASP A 150 -1.36 -24.58 19.66
C ASP A 150 -1.04 -24.26 18.19
N LEU A 151 -0.84 -22.98 17.86
CA LEU A 151 -0.66 -22.52 16.48
C LEU A 151 0.78 -22.15 16.14
N ASP A 152 1.58 -21.72 17.12
CA ASP A 152 2.89 -21.10 16.85
C ASP A 152 4.07 -22.06 17.10
N SER A 153 3.86 -23.18 17.80
CA SER A 153 4.92 -24.15 18.11
C SER A 153 4.39 -25.58 18.19
N GLN A 154 5.19 -26.53 17.72
CA GLN A 154 4.94 -27.97 17.91
C GLN A 154 5.25 -28.44 19.34
N SER A 155 6.08 -27.68 20.07
CA SER A 155 6.56 -28.00 21.41
C SER A 155 6.57 -26.74 22.28
N PRO A 156 5.40 -26.20 22.65
CA PRO A 156 5.31 -25.00 23.49
C PRO A 156 5.85 -25.26 24.90
N SER A 157 6.57 -24.28 25.45
CA SER A 157 7.12 -24.31 26.81
C SER A 157 6.98 -22.95 27.50
N ALA A 158 7.20 -22.91 28.81
CA ALA A 158 7.26 -21.64 29.54
C ALA A 158 8.35 -20.70 28.99
N VAL A 159 9.49 -21.26 28.56
CA VAL A 159 10.61 -20.51 27.97
C VAL A 159 10.24 -19.88 26.62
N THR A 160 9.47 -20.59 25.79
CA THR A 160 9.05 -20.07 24.48
C THR A 160 7.91 -19.05 24.59
N MET A 161 7.13 -19.09 25.68
CA MET A 161 6.04 -18.15 25.97
C MET A 161 6.49 -16.95 26.84
N ALA A 162 7.74 -16.92 27.31
CA ALA A 162 8.21 -15.88 28.20
C ALA A 162 8.14 -14.50 27.52
N GLY A 163 7.51 -13.52 28.18
CA GLY A 163 7.25 -12.19 27.64
C GLY A 163 5.95 -12.06 26.83
N SER A 164 5.20 -13.16 26.64
CA SER A 164 3.96 -13.12 25.84
C SER A 164 2.90 -12.19 26.41
N HIS A 165 2.79 -12.09 27.74
CA HIS A 165 1.81 -11.21 28.38
C HIS A 165 2.11 -9.74 28.11
N GLU A 166 3.36 -9.34 28.30
CA GLU A 166 3.85 -7.98 28.10
C GLU A 166 3.80 -7.59 26.61
N LEU A 167 4.11 -8.54 25.72
CA LEU A 167 3.94 -8.36 24.28
C LEU A 167 2.47 -8.17 23.92
N THR A 168 1.56 -8.98 24.46
CA THR A 168 0.11 -8.82 24.22
C THR A 168 -0.42 -7.50 24.76
N ALA A 169 0.03 -7.06 25.93
CA ALA A 169 -0.33 -5.75 26.48
C ALA A 169 0.15 -4.62 25.56
N TRP A 170 1.41 -4.66 25.12
CA TRP A 170 1.95 -3.67 24.18
C TRP A 170 1.17 -3.63 22.85
N MET A 171 0.84 -4.79 22.28
CA MET A 171 0.03 -4.84 21.06
C MET A 171 -1.38 -4.27 21.26
N HIS A 172 -2.00 -4.59 22.40
CA HIS A 172 -3.31 -4.06 22.76
C HIS A 172 -3.30 -2.53 22.85
N ASP A 173 -2.30 -1.96 23.53
CA ASP A 173 -2.15 -0.51 23.69
C ASP A 173 -1.96 0.22 22.35
N LEU A 174 -1.33 -0.44 21.38
CA LEU A 174 -1.14 0.09 20.02
C LEU A 174 -2.28 -0.24 19.05
N GLY A 175 -3.31 -0.98 19.48
CA GLY A 175 -4.40 -1.44 18.60
C GLY A 175 -3.93 -2.40 17.49
N ILE A 176 -2.87 -3.17 17.77
CA ILE A 176 -2.23 -4.10 16.84
C ILE A 176 -2.81 -5.51 17.02
N SER A 177 -2.99 -6.24 15.90
CA SER A 177 -3.44 -7.64 15.92
C SER A 177 -2.46 -8.57 15.20
N GLN A 178 -2.46 -9.85 15.60
CA GLN A 178 -1.66 -10.91 14.98
C GLN A 178 -2.14 -11.23 13.56
N THR A 179 -1.20 -11.29 12.62
CA THR A 179 -1.48 -11.62 11.22
C THR A 179 -0.61 -12.80 10.78
N GLY A 180 -1.21 -13.98 10.54
CA GLY A 180 -0.54 -15.22 10.15
C GLY A 180 -0.73 -16.36 11.15
N GLN A 181 -1.18 -17.54 10.67
CA GLN A 181 -1.43 -18.76 11.46
C GLN A 181 -0.46 -19.87 11.03
N SER A 182 0.83 -19.78 11.34
CA SER A 182 1.78 -20.85 11.00
C SER A 182 2.81 -21.10 12.09
N ALA A 183 2.88 -22.36 12.53
CA ALA A 183 3.72 -22.91 13.60
C ALA A 183 5.24 -22.81 13.41
N ARG A 184 5.70 -22.04 12.42
CA ARG A 184 7.11 -21.83 12.07
C ARG A 184 7.47 -20.36 11.85
N LEU A 185 6.51 -19.45 11.93
CA LEU A 185 6.73 -18.03 11.67
C LEU A 185 6.75 -17.26 12.97
N ARG A 186 7.89 -16.63 13.27
CA ARG A 186 8.02 -15.66 14.36
C ARG A 186 7.39 -14.34 13.89
N LEU A 187 6.07 -14.34 14.04
CA LEU A 187 5.05 -13.30 14.11
C LEU A 187 5.37 -11.86 13.65
N PHE A 188 4.53 -11.35 12.76
CA PHE A 188 4.44 -9.94 12.35
C PHE A 188 3.05 -9.40 12.72
N PHE A 189 2.96 -8.10 13.03
CA PHE A 189 1.78 -7.50 13.63
C PHE A 189 1.44 -6.13 13.01
N LEU A 190 0.28 -6.02 12.35
CA LEU A 190 -0.22 -4.75 11.81
C LEU A 190 -1.32 -4.19 12.71
N ALA A 191 -1.28 -2.89 13.01
CA ALA A 191 -2.47 -2.14 13.38
C ALA A 191 -3.35 -2.07 12.16
N LEU A 192 -4.44 -2.81 12.23
CA LEU A 192 -5.42 -2.76 11.19
C LEU A 192 -6.27 -1.50 11.44
N GLY A 193 -6.05 -0.49 10.59
CA GLY A 193 -6.87 0.73 10.55
C GLY A 193 -7.41 1.03 9.14
N THR A 194 -6.69 0.62 8.09
CA THR A 194 -7.00 1.03 6.71
C THR A 194 -6.60 0.03 5.63
N LEU A 195 -5.82 -1.00 5.93
CA LEU A 195 -5.29 -1.93 4.93
C LEU A 195 -6.14 -3.20 4.88
N ASP A 196 -6.94 -3.34 3.82
CA ASP A 196 -7.70 -4.57 3.57
C ASP A 196 -6.78 -5.73 3.18
N ALA A 197 -7.33 -6.93 3.35
CA ALA A 197 -6.83 -8.22 2.85
C ALA A 197 -5.32 -8.43 2.97
N LEU A 198 -4.91 -8.93 4.13
CA LEU A 198 -3.59 -9.47 4.34
C LEU A 198 -3.51 -10.86 3.71
N ALA A 199 -2.66 -11.01 2.70
CA ALA A 199 -2.08 -12.31 2.40
C ALA A 199 -0.71 -12.33 3.09
N CYS A 200 -0.59 -13.16 4.13
CA CYS A 200 0.70 -13.51 4.70
C CYS A 200 1.17 -14.74 3.93
N ASP A 201 2.24 -14.60 3.14
CA ASP A 201 2.89 -15.72 2.49
C ASP A 201 4.28 -15.94 3.10
N SER A 202 4.65 -17.20 3.28
CA SER A 202 5.99 -17.57 3.76
C SER A 202 6.90 -17.54 2.53
N SER A 203 7.46 -16.38 2.19
CA SER A 203 8.25 -16.27 0.97
C SER A 203 9.76 -16.17 1.24
N ALA A 204 10.48 -16.96 0.45
CA ALA A 204 11.93 -17.05 0.31
C ALA A 204 12.72 -17.60 1.53
N HIS A 205 13.30 -18.79 1.33
CA HIS A 205 14.46 -19.23 2.09
C HIS A 205 15.60 -18.22 1.85
N ILE A 206 16.02 -17.50 2.90
CA ILE A 206 17.17 -16.61 2.83
C ILE A 206 18.43 -17.46 2.98
N PRO A 207 19.32 -17.49 1.99
CA PRO A 207 20.55 -18.27 2.10
C PRO A 207 21.34 -17.84 3.33
N GLN A 208 21.72 -18.81 4.19
CA GLN A 208 22.52 -18.61 5.40
C GLN A 208 21.79 -17.95 6.59
N ALA A 209 20.46 -17.81 6.56
CA ALA A 209 19.66 -17.48 7.74
C ALA A 209 18.95 -18.73 8.27
N ASP A 210 18.84 -18.84 9.60
CA ASP A 210 18.05 -19.84 10.32
C ASP A 210 16.57 -19.43 10.48
N HIS A 211 16.21 -18.24 10.00
CA HIS A 211 14.86 -17.71 9.96
C HIS A 211 14.28 -17.70 8.54
N VAL A 212 12.96 -17.87 8.46
CA VAL A 212 12.20 -17.73 7.21
C VAL A 212 11.77 -16.26 7.06
N GLY A 213 11.96 -15.69 5.87
CA GLY A 213 11.43 -14.38 5.55
C GLY A 213 9.90 -14.38 5.61
N CYS A 214 9.31 -13.38 6.26
CA CYS A 214 7.87 -13.19 6.27
C CYS A 214 7.51 -12.08 5.29
N GLN A 215 6.60 -12.36 4.37
CA GLN A 215 6.08 -11.37 3.44
C GLN A 215 4.60 -11.12 3.75
N ILE A 216 4.30 -9.85 4.02
CA ILE A 216 2.93 -9.38 4.16
C ILE A 216 2.59 -8.51 2.96
N ILE A 217 1.58 -8.92 2.21
CA ILE A 217 0.99 -8.09 1.16
C ILE A 217 -0.33 -7.57 1.70
N THR A 218 -0.36 -6.27 1.98
CA THR A 218 -1.60 -5.54 2.28
C THR A 218 -2.29 -5.27 0.96
N LYS A 219 -3.12 -6.22 0.50
CA LYS A 219 -3.98 -5.98 -0.65
C LYS A 219 -5.07 -5.04 -0.22
N ARG A 220 -4.82 -3.74 -0.44
CA ARG A 220 -5.92 -2.90 -0.88
C ARG A 220 -6.70 -3.71 -1.90
N GLN A 221 -8.00 -3.91 -1.70
CA GLN A 221 -8.85 -4.50 -2.74
C GLN A 221 -8.72 -3.55 -3.94
N SER A 222 -7.74 -3.84 -4.81
CA SER A 222 -7.74 -3.36 -6.16
C SER A 222 -9.06 -3.90 -6.67
N THR A 223 -10.04 -3.01 -6.79
CA THR A 223 -11.23 -3.24 -7.58
C THR A 223 -10.72 -3.91 -8.83
N ARG A 224 -10.95 -5.23 -9.00
CA ARG A 224 -10.32 -6.04 -10.04
C ARG A 224 -10.49 -5.28 -11.34
N HIS A 225 -9.46 -4.58 -11.78
CA HIS A 225 -9.51 -3.90 -13.05
C HIS A 225 -9.30 -5.01 -14.06
N GLY A 226 -10.24 -5.18 -14.98
CA GLY A 226 -10.07 -6.12 -16.09
C GLY A 226 -8.76 -5.83 -16.83
N SER A 227 -8.29 -6.78 -17.63
CA SER A 227 -7.10 -6.61 -18.47
C SER A 227 -7.31 -5.48 -19.48
N GLY A 228 -7.04 -4.25 -19.06
CA GLY A 228 -7.31 -3.05 -19.85
C GLY A 228 -6.86 -1.78 -19.13
N PRO A 229 -6.59 -0.71 -19.88
CA PRO A 229 -6.22 0.58 -19.30
C PRO A 229 -7.33 1.09 -18.37
N TRP A 230 -6.93 1.57 -17.19
CA TRP A 230 -7.86 2.11 -16.20
C TRP A 230 -8.69 3.25 -16.80
N LYS A 231 -10.02 3.18 -16.63
CA LYS A 231 -10.98 4.19 -17.05
C LYS A 231 -11.68 4.77 -15.81
N ALA A 232 -11.89 6.07 -15.79
CA ALA A 232 -12.58 6.74 -14.69
C ALA A 232 -14.05 6.27 -14.63
N PRO A 233 -14.55 5.81 -13.47
CA PRO A 233 -15.95 5.41 -13.35
C PRO A 233 -16.91 6.59 -13.56
N PRO A 234 -18.09 6.38 -14.19
CA PRO A 234 -19.05 7.45 -14.44
C PRO A 234 -19.49 8.19 -13.18
N TRP A 235 -19.67 7.48 -12.06
CA TRP A 235 -20.05 8.10 -10.78
C TRP A 235 -18.97 9.04 -10.23
N LEU A 236 -17.68 8.77 -10.51
CA LEU A 236 -16.58 9.62 -10.06
C LEU A 236 -16.62 10.96 -10.77
N LEU A 237 -16.94 10.96 -12.06
CA LEU A 237 -17.04 12.16 -12.90
C LEU A 237 -18.26 13.03 -12.55
N LYS A 238 -19.25 12.48 -11.83
CA LYS A 238 -20.38 13.25 -11.30
C LYS A 238 -20.00 14.07 -10.06
N LEU A 239 -18.85 13.80 -9.43
CA LEU A 239 -18.41 14.53 -8.24
C LEU A 239 -17.75 15.86 -8.64
N PRO A 240 -18.08 16.99 -7.98
CA PRO A 240 -17.52 18.31 -8.32
C PRO A 240 -15.99 18.33 -8.32
N ARG A 241 -15.37 17.61 -7.39
CA ARG A 241 -13.91 17.51 -7.28
C ARG A 241 -13.24 16.86 -8.50
N ALA A 242 -13.92 15.94 -9.19
CA ALA A 242 -13.37 15.36 -10.42
C ALA A 242 -13.31 16.41 -11.54
N ALA A 243 -14.31 17.30 -11.64
CA ALA A 243 -14.29 18.41 -12.58
C ALA A 243 -13.16 19.39 -12.24
N GLU A 244 -12.97 19.75 -10.97
CA GLU A 244 -11.86 20.60 -10.52
C GLU A 244 -10.49 20.04 -10.90
N ILE A 245 -10.27 18.73 -10.73
CA ILE A 245 -9.01 18.06 -11.13
C ILE A 245 -8.78 18.19 -12.64
N ILE A 246 -9.80 17.91 -13.44
CA ILE A 246 -9.71 18.00 -14.91
C ILE A 246 -9.44 19.43 -15.34
N HIS A 247 -10.20 20.40 -14.81
CA HIS A 247 -10.02 21.81 -15.12
C HIS A 247 -8.64 22.32 -14.71
N GLY A 248 -8.17 22.02 -13.49
CA GLY A 248 -6.85 22.42 -13.04
C GLY A 248 -5.70 21.82 -13.86
N CYS A 249 -5.85 20.60 -14.38
CA CYS A 249 -4.89 20.03 -15.34
C CYS A 249 -4.91 20.76 -16.69
N LEU A 250 -6.10 21.11 -17.19
CA LEU A 250 -6.27 21.84 -18.44
C LEU A 250 -5.70 23.26 -18.35
N ASP A 251 -5.96 23.97 -17.26
CA ASP A 251 -5.48 25.33 -17.05
C ASP A 251 -3.94 25.34 -17.05
N ARG A 252 -3.30 24.44 -16.28
CA ARG A 252 -1.84 24.27 -16.28
C ARG A 252 -1.26 23.92 -17.65
N PHE A 253 -2.00 23.19 -18.46
CA PHE A 253 -1.58 22.85 -19.83
C PHE A 253 -1.66 24.07 -20.75
N LEU A 254 -2.74 24.86 -20.64
CA LEU A 254 -2.93 26.08 -21.43
C LEU A 254 -1.89 27.15 -21.07
N ASP A 255 -1.57 27.32 -19.79
CA ASP A 255 -0.55 28.27 -19.34
C ASP A 255 0.84 27.98 -19.94
N LYS A 256 1.16 26.69 -20.13
CA LYS A 256 2.44 26.25 -20.71
C LYS A 256 2.41 26.13 -22.24
N SER A 257 1.23 26.27 -22.86
CA SER A 257 1.04 26.08 -24.30
C SER A 257 1.96 26.86 -25.22
N PRO A 258 2.36 28.13 -24.92
CA PRO A 258 3.27 28.88 -25.78
C PRO A 258 4.70 28.32 -25.82
N SER A 259 5.07 27.49 -24.82
CA SER A 259 6.43 26.98 -24.62
C SER A 259 6.64 25.56 -25.14
N PHE A 260 5.59 24.91 -25.65
CA PHE A 260 5.66 23.51 -26.07
C PHE A 260 6.41 23.36 -27.40
N ARG A 261 7.62 22.78 -27.35
CA ARG A 261 8.35 22.35 -28.56
C ARG A 261 7.69 21.17 -29.26
N ASN A 262 6.95 20.35 -28.53
CA ASN A 262 6.22 19.20 -29.05
C ASN A 262 4.84 19.11 -28.38
N LEU A 263 3.81 19.58 -29.08
CA LEU A 263 2.44 19.62 -28.58
C LEU A 263 1.86 18.23 -28.35
N ALA A 264 2.18 17.24 -29.19
CA ALA A 264 1.69 15.87 -29.06
C ALA A 264 2.17 15.21 -27.75
N LYS A 265 3.48 15.33 -27.46
CA LYS A 265 4.05 14.83 -26.21
C LYS A 265 3.46 15.55 -24.99
N ALA A 266 3.25 16.86 -25.09
CA ALA A 266 2.62 17.64 -24.02
C ALA A 266 1.17 17.18 -23.78
N TYR A 267 0.43 16.89 -24.85
CA TYR A 267 -0.94 16.38 -24.77
C TYR A 267 -1.00 14.99 -24.12
N ASP A 268 -0.11 14.07 -24.51
CA ASP A 268 -0.04 12.74 -23.89
C ASP A 268 0.27 12.84 -22.39
N THR A 269 1.14 13.78 -22.02
CA THR A 269 1.46 14.08 -20.62
C THR A 269 0.23 14.58 -19.86
N LEU A 270 -0.55 15.50 -20.45
CA LEU A 270 -1.81 15.98 -19.86
C LEU A 270 -2.80 14.84 -19.60
N VAL A 271 -3.00 13.95 -20.58
CA VAL A 271 -3.92 12.80 -20.44
C VAL A 271 -3.44 11.85 -19.35
N SER A 272 -2.13 11.63 -19.27
CA SER A 272 -1.50 10.84 -18.20
C SER A 272 -1.72 11.46 -16.82
N ASP A 273 -1.52 12.76 -16.69
CA ASP A 273 -1.68 13.49 -15.42
C ASP A 273 -3.13 13.51 -14.93
N ILE A 274 -4.09 13.78 -15.84
CA ILE A 274 -5.52 13.69 -15.52
C ILE A 274 -5.86 12.28 -15.03
N ARG A 275 -5.38 11.24 -15.75
CA ARG A 275 -5.63 9.85 -15.37
C ARG A 275 -5.05 9.52 -14.00
N LYS A 276 -3.82 9.95 -13.71
CA LYS A 276 -3.15 9.73 -12.41
C LYS A 276 -3.96 10.37 -11.27
N GLN A 277 -4.34 11.64 -11.41
CA GLN A 277 -5.07 12.36 -10.37
C GLN A 277 -6.50 11.84 -10.19
N LEU A 278 -7.21 11.48 -11.26
CA LEU A 278 -8.53 10.86 -11.14
C LEU A 278 -8.46 9.46 -10.51
N LYS A 279 -7.40 8.69 -10.78
CA LYS A 279 -7.18 7.39 -10.15
C LYS A 279 -6.90 7.51 -8.65
N GLU A 280 -6.16 8.53 -8.26
CA GLU A 280 -5.91 8.88 -6.86
C GLU A 280 -7.20 9.37 -6.16
N PHE A 281 -8.00 10.20 -6.81
CA PHE A 281 -9.28 10.64 -6.27
C PHE A 281 -10.28 9.48 -6.14
N HIS A 282 -10.38 8.61 -7.16
CA HIS A 282 -11.17 7.38 -7.11
C HIS A 282 -10.79 6.51 -5.90
N THR A 283 -9.49 6.32 -5.74
CA THR A 283 -8.86 5.64 -4.61
C THR A 283 -9.35 6.21 -3.28
N GLN A 284 -9.22 7.52 -3.08
CA GLN A 284 -9.64 8.18 -1.85
C GLN A 284 -11.14 8.00 -1.56
N GLN A 285 -12.00 8.06 -2.59
CA GLN A 285 -13.45 7.87 -2.41
C GLN A 285 -13.81 6.43 -2.04
N VAL A 286 -13.20 5.44 -2.68
CA VAL A 286 -13.39 4.03 -2.32
C VAL A 286 -12.93 3.77 -0.89
N ASP A 287 -11.79 4.32 -0.49
CA ASP A 287 -11.27 4.16 0.88
C ASP A 287 -12.22 4.79 1.91
N LYS A 288 -12.72 6.00 1.62
CA LYS A 288 -13.71 6.69 2.47
C LYS A 288 -15.00 5.87 2.64
N GLN A 289 -15.46 5.22 1.57
CA GLN A 289 -16.66 4.38 1.61
C GLN A 289 -16.46 3.07 2.38
N GLN A 290 -15.24 2.52 2.41
CA GLN A 290 -14.95 1.29 3.15
C GLN A 290 -14.56 1.52 4.61
N LEU A 291 -14.13 2.73 4.98
CA LEU A 291 -13.70 3.07 6.33
C LEU A 291 -14.70 2.67 7.44
N PRO A 292 -16.02 2.88 7.32
CA PRO A 292 -16.97 2.48 8.36
C PRO A 292 -17.00 0.96 8.57
N MET A 293 -16.96 0.17 7.50
CA MET A 293 -16.91 -1.29 7.59
C MET A 293 -15.63 -1.77 8.26
N LYS A 294 -14.49 -1.11 7.98
CA LYS A 294 -13.20 -1.43 8.60
C LYS A 294 -13.21 -1.19 10.09
N LYS A 295 -13.72 -0.04 10.54
CA LYS A 295 -13.86 0.29 11.97
C LYS A 295 -14.66 -0.78 12.74
N LEU A 296 -15.78 -1.22 12.16
CA LEU A 296 -16.61 -2.27 12.77
C LEU A 296 -15.89 -3.62 12.81
N ALA A 297 -15.14 -3.97 11.76
CA ALA A 297 -14.36 -5.20 11.73
C ALA A 297 -13.24 -5.19 12.78
N PHE A 298 -12.62 -4.04 13.07
CA PHE A 298 -11.63 -3.92 14.16
C PHE A 298 -12.23 -4.09 15.53
N GLU A 299 -13.39 -3.47 15.76
CA GLU A 299 -14.08 -3.63 17.04
C GLU A 299 -14.44 -5.09 17.29
N ILE A 300 -14.91 -5.82 16.27
CA ILE A 300 -15.13 -7.27 16.36
C ILE A 300 -13.83 -8.02 16.67
N ALA A 301 -12.75 -7.75 15.94
CA ALA A 301 -11.47 -8.44 16.12
C ALA A 301 -10.88 -8.22 17.53
N ALA A 302 -11.00 -7.00 18.07
CA ALA A 302 -10.57 -6.68 19.42
C ALA A 302 -11.40 -7.43 20.48
N LEU A 303 -12.74 -7.45 20.32
CA LEU A 303 -13.64 -8.17 21.22
C LEU A 303 -13.36 -9.68 21.21
N LEU A 304 -13.04 -10.26 20.05
CA LEU A 304 -12.70 -11.68 19.92
C LEU A 304 -11.43 -12.10 20.66
N GLN A 305 -10.55 -11.14 21.01
CA GLN A 305 -9.32 -11.41 21.75
C GLN A 305 -9.49 -11.37 23.27
N VAL A 306 -10.66 -10.93 23.78
CA VAL A 306 -10.93 -10.88 25.22
C VAL A 306 -11.04 -12.32 25.79
N PRO A 307 -10.26 -12.68 26.83
CA PRO A 307 -10.34 -13.99 27.46
C PRO A 307 -11.77 -14.29 27.94
N ASN A 308 -12.26 -15.50 27.70
CA ASN A 308 -13.63 -15.92 28.02
C ASN A 308 -14.75 -15.10 27.34
N MET A 309 -14.47 -14.33 26.28
CA MET A 309 -15.51 -13.55 25.57
C MET A 309 -16.75 -14.38 25.20
N ARG A 310 -16.57 -15.64 24.78
CA ARG A 310 -17.68 -16.53 24.39
C ARG A 310 -18.64 -16.87 25.53
N GLN A 311 -18.24 -16.63 26.77
CA GLN A 311 -19.02 -16.88 27.99
C GLN A 311 -19.69 -15.60 28.50
N ASP A 312 -19.30 -14.41 28.00
CA ASP A 312 -19.89 -13.13 28.36
C ASP A 312 -21.04 -12.78 27.39
N PRO A 313 -22.31 -12.81 27.86
CA PRO A 313 -23.46 -12.54 26.99
C PRO A 313 -23.50 -11.09 26.48
N VAL A 314 -22.88 -10.14 27.18
CA VAL A 314 -22.82 -8.72 26.78
C VAL A 314 -21.86 -8.55 25.60
N LEU A 315 -20.66 -9.14 25.70
CA LEU A 315 -19.66 -9.07 24.61
C LEU A 315 -20.13 -9.82 23.36
N VAL A 316 -20.77 -10.99 23.54
CA VAL A 316 -21.39 -11.73 22.43
C VAL A 316 -22.51 -10.91 21.77
N GLY A 317 -23.33 -10.23 22.57
CA GLY A 317 -24.36 -9.32 22.08
C GLY A 317 -23.79 -8.17 21.23
N ARG A 318 -22.70 -7.56 21.70
CA ARG A 318 -22.00 -6.48 20.99
C ARG A 318 -21.39 -6.94 19.66
N VAL A 319 -20.73 -8.10 19.64
CA VAL A 319 -20.19 -8.67 18.39
C VAL A 319 -21.29 -8.90 17.36
N ARG A 320 -22.46 -9.41 17.80
CA ARG A 320 -23.61 -9.63 16.92
C ARG A 320 -24.16 -8.31 16.36
N GLU A 321 -24.25 -7.28 17.17
CA GLU A 321 -24.69 -5.94 16.74
C GLU A 321 -23.75 -5.38 15.65
N LEU A 322 -22.43 -5.46 15.86
CA LEU A 322 -21.43 -4.99 14.91
C LEU A 322 -21.48 -5.78 13.58
N GLN A 323 -21.71 -7.10 13.65
CA GLN A 323 -21.92 -7.94 12.47
C GLN A 323 -23.14 -7.49 11.65
N GLN A 324 -24.26 -7.18 12.32
CA GLN A 324 -25.47 -6.66 11.64
C GLN A 324 -25.22 -5.31 10.97
N GLN A 325 -24.43 -4.43 11.59
CA GLN A 325 -24.05 -3.15 10.99
C GLN A 325 -23.19 -3.34 9.72
N ILE A 326 -22.26 -4.30 9.73
CA ILE A 326 -21.46 -4.65 8.55
C ILE A 326 -22.36 -5.18 7.42
N GLU A 327 -23.29 -6.09 7.72
CA GLU A 327 -24.23 -6.63 6.73
C GLU A 327 -25.07 -5.52 6.09
N LYS A 328 -25.58 -4.57 6.88
CA LYS A 328 -26.34 -3.43 6.39
C LYS A 328 -25.52 -2.57 5.42
N LEU A 329 -24.25 -2.32 5.73
CA LEU A 329 -23.34 -1.57 4.84
C LEU A 329 -23.02 -2.34 3.56
N GLN A 330 -22.83 -3.67 3.65
CA GLN A 330 -22.60 -4.51 2.48
C GLN A 330 -23.82 -4.56 1.54
N MET A 331 -25.03 -4.58 2.10
CA MET A 331 -26.27 -4.52 1.34
C MET A 331 -26.39 -3.20 0.57
N ALA A 332 -26.16 -2.06 1.24
CA ALA A 332 -26.17 -0.75 0.59
C ALA A 332 -25.12 -0.65 -0.55
N GLN A 333 -23.92 -1.23 -0.36
CA GLN A 333 -22.90 -1.29 -1.42
C GLN A 333 -23.30 -2.22 -2.57
N ARG A 334 -24.05 -3.30 -2.30
CA ARG A 334 -24.56 -4.21 -3.33
C ARG A 334 -25.62 -3.52 -4.17
N GLU A 335 -26.57 -2.84 -3.54
CA GLU A 335 -27.61 -2.04 -4.20
C GLU A 335 -26.99 -0.95 -5.09
N PHE A 336 -26.02 -0.20 -4.55
CA PHE A 336 -25.31 0.81 -5.34
C PHE A 336 -24.64 0.19 -6.59
N ARG A 337 -23.98 -0.97 -6.46
CA ARG A 337 -23.35 -1.65 -7.60
C ARG A 337 -24.36 -2.17 -8.61
N GLN A 338 -25.50 -2.68 -8.14
CA GLN A 338 -26.59 -3.13 -9.01
C GLN A 338 -27.16 -1.96 -9.81
N GLU A 339 -27.39 -0.82 -9.17
CA GLU A 339 -27.83 0.40 -9.84
C GLU A 339 -26.82 0.87 -10.89
N GLN A 340 -25.51 0.86 -10.58
CA GLN A 340 -24.48 1.20 -11.57
C GLN A 340 -24.46 0.23 -12.76
N ALA A 341 -24.63 -1.07 -12.52
CA ALA A 341 -24.70 -2.07 -13.58
C ALA A 341 -25.95 -1.89 -14.45
N PHE A 342 -27.09 -1.56 -13.82
CA PHE A 342 -28.35 -1.28 -14.50
C PHE A 342 -28.25 -0.03 -15.38
N GLN A 343 -27.70 1.08 -14.85
CA GLN A 343 -27.45 2.31 -15.62
C GLN A 343 -26.54 2.06 -16.83
N LEU A 344 -25.49 1.24 -16.66
CA LEU A 344 -24.63 0.83 -17.77
C LEU A 344 -25.39 0.01 -18.82
N HIS A 345 -26.27 -0.89 -18.37
CA HIS A 345 -27.09 -1.72 -19.26
C HIS A 345 -28.09 -0.88 -20.07
N LEU A 346 -28.81 0.04 -19.41
CA LEU A 346 -29.70 0.99 -20.08
C LEU A 346 -28.96 1.80 -21.14
N TYR A 347 -27.81 2.37 -20.78
CA TYR A 347 -26.99 3.14 -21.72
C TYR A 347 -26.55 2.32 -22.95
N LYS A 348 -26.16 1.04 -22.75
CA LYS A 348 -25.79 0.14 -23.85
C LYS A 348 -26.99 -0.24 -24.71
N ALA A 349 -28.16 -0.42 -24.11
CA ALA A 349 -29.40 -0.74 -24.83
C ALA A 349 -29.92 0.46 -25.64
N GLU A 350 -29.70 1.69 -25.17
CA GLU A 350 -30.06 2.92 -25.89
C GLU A 350 -29.16 3.21 -27.10
N ARG A 351 -27.96 2.62 -27.17
CA ARG A 351 -27.10 2.68 -28.36
C ARG A 351 -27.44 1.54 -29.31
N SER A 352 -27.96 1.87 -30.50
CA SER A 352 -28.10 0.88 -31.58
C SER A 352 -26.75 0.20 -31.85
N SER A 353 -26.72 -1.13 -31.83
CA SER A 353 -25.49 -1.86 -32.16
C SER A 353 -25.07 -1.55 -33.59
N LYS A 354 -23.76 -1.51 -33.84
CA LYS A 354 -23.11 -1.21 -35.14
C LYS A 354 -23.62 -2.04 -36.33
N PHE A 355 -24.42 -3.07 -36.06
CA PHE A 355 -25.00 -4.02 -37.00
C PHE A 355 -26.42 -3.66 -37.49
N HIS A 356 -27.18 -2.83 -36.79
CA HIS A 356 -28.61 -2.66 -37.10
C HIS A 356 -28.94 -1.46 -38.02
N PHE A 357 -28.04 -0.48 -38.16
CA PHE A 357 -28.25 0.66 -39.06
C PHE A 357 -26.94 1.08 -39.75
N MET A 358 -26.60 0.42 -40.85
CA MET A 358 -25.70 1.00 -41.86
C MET A 358 -26.54 1.31 -43.09
N SER A 359 -26.47 2.56 -43.59
CA SER A 359 -26.86 2.84 -44.98
C SER A 359 -26.04 1.93 -45.91
N PRO A 360 -26.60 1.44 -47.03
CA PRO A 360 -25.87 0.60 -47.95
C PRO A 360 -24.57 1.31 -48.35
N VAL A 361 -23.43 0.67 -48.04
CA VAL A 361 -22.10 1.21 -48.40
C VAL A 361 -22.03 1.20 -49.93
N PRO A 362 -21.81 2.35 -50.60
CA PRO A 362 -21.59 2.33 -52.04
C PRO A 362 -20.33 1.50 -52.32
N SER A 363 -20.43 0.53 -53.22
CA SER A 363 -19.31 -0.28 -53.65
C SER A 363 -18.13 0.62 -54.05
N PRO A 364 -16.90 0.33 -53.59
CA PRO A 364 -15.76 1.16 -53.92
C PRO A 364 -15.54 1.20 -55.44
N LEU A 365 -15.52 2.41 -55.99
CA LEU A 365 -15.16 2.65 -57.38
C LEU A 365 -13.76 2.09 -57.63
N LYS A 366 -13.64 1.20 -58.63
CA LYS A 366 -12.36 0.64 -59.05
C LYS A 366 -11.45 1.79 -59.51
N ASN A 367 -10.28 1.89 -58.88
CA ASN A 367 -9.21 2.81 -59.29
C ASN A 367 -8.69 2.42 -60.67
N ASN A 368 -9.08 3.16 -61.71
CA ASN A 368 -8.28 3.28 -62.91
C ASN A 368 -7.35 4.48 -62.73
N LEU A 369 -6.06 4.19 -62.59
CA LEU A 369 -5.00 5.19 -62.66
C LEU A 369 -4.95 5.79 -64.07
N GLN A 370 -5.11 7.11 -64.18
CA GLN A 370 -4.53 7.90 -65.26
C GLN A 370 -4.44 9.39 -64.86
N GLY A 371 -3.23 9.95 -64.97
CA GLY A 371 -3.00 11.35 -65.36
C GLY A 371 -2.98 12.42 -64.27
N ASP A 372 -1.76 12.89 -63.97
CA ASP A 372 -1.35 14.26 -63.65
C ASP A 372 -2.13 15.17 -62.68
N GLY A 373 -1.38 15.77 -61.74
CA GLY A 373 -1.49 17.21 -61.46
C GLY A 373 -1.95 17.64 -60.05
N LYS A 374 -0.97 18.05 -59.23
CA LYS A 374 -1.04 19.06 -58.13
C LYS A 374 -2.24 19.03 -57.17
N LEU A 375 -1.99 18.64 -55.92
CA LEU A 375 -2.82 19.04 -54.76
C LEU A 375 -2.26 20.31 -54.11
N ARG A 376 -2.99 21.42 -54.29
CA ARG A 376 -2.79 22.71 -53.63
C ARG A 376 -3.54 22.71 -52.30
N TRP A 377 -2.85 22.88 -51.17
CA TRP A 377 -3.51 23.13 -49.89
C TRP A 377 -3.86 24.62 -49.78
N GLN A 378 -5.15 24.97 -49.85
CA GLN A 378 -5.62 26.30 -49.47
C GLN A 378 -5.76 26.37 -47.95
N LEU A 379 -4.94 27.22 -47.32
CA LEU A 379 -5.12 27.66 -45.93
C LEU A 379 -6.35 28.55 -45.85
N GLY A 380 -7.30 28.18 -45.01
CA GLY A 380 -8.46 29.00 -44.71
C GLY A 380 -9.33 28.35 -43.64
N ASP A 381 -8.82 28.24 -42.40
CA ASP A 381 -9.70 28.06 -41.25
C ASP A 381 -9.03 28.52 -39.94
N ASP A 382 -9.82 29.25 -39.16
CA ASP A 382 -9.49 29.99 -37.93
C ASP A 382 -8.95 29.07 -36.80
N PRO A 383 -7.77 29.36 -36.20
CA PRO A 383 -7.17 28.59 -35.11
C PRO A 383 -8.09 28.41 -33.88
N GLN A 384 -8.99 29.36 -33.61
CA GLN A 384 -9.92 29.24 -32.47
C GLN A 384 -11.00 28.17 -32.70
N ARG A 385 -11.35 27.90 -33.96
CA ARG A 385 -12.31 26.85 -34.33
C ARG A 385 -11.72 25.45 -34.12
N HIS A 386 -10.42 25.30 -34.37
CA HIS A 386 -9.67 24.07 -34.10
C HIS A 386 -9.53 23.80 -32.59
N LEU A 387 -9.34 24.83 -31.76
CA LEU A 387 -9.28 24.69 -30.30
C LEU A 387 -10.64 24.31 -29.68
N ARG A 388 -11.76 24.84 -30.19
CA ARG A 388 -13.11 24.42 -29.74
C ARG A 388 -13.44 22.99 -30.17
N ARG A 389 -13.04 22.58 -31.38
CA ARG A 389 -13.14 21.17 -31.84
C ARG A 389 -12.24 20.25 -31.03
N ALA A 390 -11.02 20.66 -30.69
CA ALA A 390 -10.11 19.91 -29.82
C ALA A 390 -10.68 19.76 -28.41
N ARG A 391 -11.36 20.78 -27.85
CA ARG A 391 -12.07 20.71 -26.57
C ARG A 391 -13.22 19.68 -26.59
N GLY A 392 -13.96 19.59 -27.69
CA GLY A 392 -15.00 18.57 -27.90
C GLY A 392 -14.44 17.15 -28.13
N LEU A 393 -13.27 17.03 -28.77
CA LEU A 393 -12.56 15.76 -28.99
C LEU A 393 -11.85 15.26 -27.73
N LEU A 394 -11.35 16.15 -26.87
CA LEU A 394 -10.78 15.84 -25.55
C LEU A 394 -11.83 15.26 -24.60
N LEU A 395 -13.03 15.84 -24.55
CA LEU A 395 -14.16 15.27 -23.81
C LEU A 395 -14.59 13.91 -24.37
N ARG A 396 -14.45 13.67 -25.69
CA ARG A 396 -14.66 12.34 -26.27
C ARG A 396 -13.49 11.38 -26.08
N SER A 397 -12.25 11.82 -25.89
CA SER A 397 -11.10 10.93 -25.67
C SER A 397 -10.95 10.53 -24.20
N VAL A 398 -11.26 11.45 -23.28
CA VAL A 398 -11.17 11.27 -21.83
C VAL A 398 -12.49 10.76 -21.24
N CYS A 399 -13.63 11.12 -21.86
CA CYS A 399 -14.98 10.72 -21.40
C CYS A 399 -15.77 9.91 -22.45
N SER A 400 -15.14 9.29 -23.46
CA SER A 400 -15.88 8.36 -24.35
C SER A 400 -16.37 7.13 -23.58
N PRO A 401 -17.67 6.81 -23.66
CA PRO A 401 -18.21 5.56 -23.19
C PRO A 401 -17.94 4.46 -24.22
N VAL A 402 -17.27 3.40 -23.74
CA VAL A 402 -17.28 1.99 -24.17
C VAL A 402 -17.36 1.72 -25.69
N ASP A 403 -16.25 1.25 -26.25
CA ASP A 403 -16.26 0.06 -27.11
C ASP A 403 -16.12 -1.18 -26.21
#